data_AF-A0A966TRS2-F1
#
_entry.id   AF-A0A966TRS2-F1
#
_cell.length_a   1.000
_cell.length_b   1.000
_cell.length_c   1.000
_cell.angle_alpha   90.00
_cell.angle_beta   90.00
_cell.angle_gamma   90.00
#
_symmetry.space_group_name_H-M   'P 1'
#
loop_
_entity.id
_entity.type
_entity.pdbx_description
1 polymer ?
#
loop_
_entity_poly.entity_id
_entity_poly.type
_entity_poly.pdbx_seq_one_letter_code
_entity_poly.pdbx_strand_id
1 'polypeptide(L)' 'FNGKDEKIDVSQVAVSMNGIELQDREFFAAIREGREPNASVAQVLPCYQVLHDLEQQLTA' A
#
# COMPACT_ATOMS: atom_id res chain seq x y z
N PHE A 1 12.98 4.71 -11.67
CA PHE A 1 13.95 4.01 -12.53
C PHE A 1 13.84 2.52 -12.25
N ASN A 2 14.14 1.64 -13.20
CA ASN A 2 14.18 0.20 -12.95
C ASN A 2 15.54 -0.20 -12.35
N GLY A 3 15.70 -1.48 -12.00
CA GLY A 3 16.96 -2.03 -11.48
C GLY A 3 18.14 -2.05 -12.47
N LYS A 4 18.03 -1.33 -13.60
CA LYS A 4 19.06 -1.12 -14.62
C LYS A 4 19.28 0.37 -14.92
N ASP A 5 18.88 1.26 -14.01
CA ASP A 5 18.97 2.73 -14.16
C ASP A 5 18.20 3.33 -15.36
N GLU A 6 17.19 2.62 -15.87
CA GLU A 6 16.31 3.14 -16.93
C GLU A 6 15.14 3.91 -16.30
N LYS A 7 14.77 5.09 -16.82
CA LYS A 7 13.60 5.83 -16.34
C LYS A 7 12.32 5.05 -16.62
N ILE A 8 11.53 4.80 -15.57
CA ILE A 8 10.18 4.27 -15.70
C ILE A 8 9.25 5.48 -15.72
N ASP A 9 8.43 5.58 -16.77
CA ASP A 9 7.35 6.56 -16.81
C ASP A 9 6.21 6.10 -15.90
N VAL A 10 5.99 6.86 -14.82
CA VAL A 10 4.91 6.63 -13.85
C VAL A 10 3.90 7.78 -13.85
N SER A 11 3.91 8.62 -14.90
CA SER A 11 3.02 9.78 -15.03
C SER A 11 1.53 9.45 -14.96
N GLN A 12 1.16 8.20 -15.27
CA GLN A 12 -0.21 7.69 -15.20
C GLN A 12 -0.60 7.08 -13.85
N VAL A 13 0.35 6.91 -12.91
CA VAL A 13 0.13 6.11 -11.70
C VAL A 13 -0.25 6.99 -10.50
N ALA A 14 0.33 8.20 -10.38
CA ALA A 14 -0.11 9.19 -9.40
C ALA A 14 0.47 10.59 -9.68
N VAL A 15 -0.27 11.63 -9.26
CA VAL A 15 0.15 13.04 -9.36
C VAL A 15 1.27 13.39 -8.36
N SER A 16 1.46 12.58 -7.33
CA SER A 16 2.47 12.76 -6.30
C SER A 16 3.40 11.56 -6.24
N MET A 17 4.68 11.82 -5.97
CA MET A 17 5.68 10.78 -5.67
C MET A 17 5.76 10.49 -4.17
N ASN A 18 4.97 11.18 -3.35
CA ASN A 18 4.92 10.98 -1.90
C ASN A 18 3.80 10.01 -1.54
N GLY A 19 4.16 8.78 -1.19
CA GLY A 19 3.20 7.74 -0.82
C GLY A 19 2.30 8.11 0.38
N ILE A 20 2.79 8.92 1.32
CA ILE A 20 2.03 9.33 2.51
C ILE A 20 0.89 10.27 2.11
N GLU A 21 1.20 11.28 1.28
CA GLU A 21 0.18 12.21 0.79
C GLU A 21 -0.92 11.49 0.00
N LEU A 22 -0.53 10.52 -0.84
CA LEU A 22 -1.48 9.73 -1.62
C LEU A 22 -2.37 8.87 -0.73
N GLN A 23 -1.80 8.26 0.31
CA GLN A 23 -2.56 7.48 1.29
C GLN A 23 -3.61 8.33 1.98
N ASP A 24 -3.25 9.52 2.46
CA ASP A 24 -4.20 10.42 3.13
C ASP A 24 -5.33 10.86 2.17
N ARG A 25 -4.98 11.22 0.93
CA ARG A 25 -5.96 11.64 -0.09
C ARG A 25 -6.94 10.52 -0.43
N GLU A 26 -6.43 9.30 -0.61
CA GLU A 26 -7.24 8.12 -0.89
C GLU A 26 -8.19 7.83 0.28
N PHE A 27 -7.69 7.87 1.52
CA PHE A 27 -8.48 7.61 2.71
C PHE A 27 -9.64 8.62 2.88
N PHE A 28 -9.38 9.92 2.72
CA PHE A 28 -10.44 10.93 2.77
C PHE A 28 -11.44 10.81 1.61
N ALA A 29 -10.99 10.45 0.41
CA ALA A 29 -11.87 10.19 -0.71
C ALA A 29 -12.79 8.99 -0.43
N ALA A 30 -12.26 7.90 0.11
CA ALA A 30 -13.01 6.71 0.47
C ALA A 30 -14.15 7.01 1.46
N ILE A 31 -13.87 7.84 2.47
CA ILE A 31 -14.88 8.29 3.45
C ILE A 31 -15.99 9.08 2.75
N ARG A 32 -15.63 10.04 1.89
CA ARG A 32 -16.60 10.90 1.19
C ARG A 32 -17.47 10.11 0.22
N GLU A 33 -16.90 9.09 -0.41
CA GLU A 33 -17.56 8.25 -1.41
C GLU A 33 -18.29 7.05 -0.78
N GLY A 34 -18.12 6.81 0.53
CA GLY A 34 -18.74 5.68 1.23
C GLY A 34 -18.23 4.31 0.76
N ARG A 35 -17.00 4.25 0.25
CA ARG A 35 -16.33 3.02 -0.20
C ARG A 35 -15.28 2.58 0.81
N GLU A 36 -14.90 1.31 0.76
CA GLU A 36 -13.78 0.80 1.54
C GLU A 36 -12.45 1.48 1.11
N PRO A 37 -11.61 1.93 2.06
CA PRO A 37 -10.29 2.47 1.73
C PRO A 37 -9.34 1.36 1.29
N ASN A 38 -8.37 1.69 0.43
CA ASN A 38 -7.39 0.72 -0.08
C ASN A 38 -6.51 0.12 1.04
N ALA A 39 -6.35 0.84 2.15
CA ALA A 39 -5.58 0.41 3.31
C ALA A 39 -6.47 -0.03 4.48
N SER A 40 -7.58 -0.73 4.20
CA SER A 40 -8.49 -1.20 5.26
C SER A 40 -7.85 -2.30 6.13
N VAL A 41 -8.31 -2.40 7.38
CA VAL A 41 -7.88 -3.47 8.30
C VAL A 41 -8.24 -4.86 7.74
N ALA A 42 -9.40 -4.98 7.11
CA ALA A 42 -9.83 -6.25 6.50
C ALA A 42 -8.89 -6.68 5.36
N GLN A 43 -8.43 -5.74 4.54
CA GLN A 43 -7.52 -6.03 3.43
C GLN A 43 -6.08 -6.34 3.89
N VAL A 44 -5.61 -5.74 4.98
CA VAL A 44 -4.24 -5.96 5.46
C VAL A 44 -4.11 -7.18 6.39
N LEU A 45 -5.19 -7.65 6.99
CA LEU A 45 -5.15 -8.77 7.96
C LEU A 45 -4.48 -10.04 7.41
N PRO A 46 -4.72 -10.49 6.15
CA PRO A 46 -4.00 -11.64 5.59
C PRO A 46 -2.48 -11.47 5.56
N CYS A 47 -1.99 -10.25 5.31
CA CYS A 47 -0.56 -9.96 5.36
C CYS A 47 -0.01 -10.15 6.78
N TYR A 48 -0.72 -9.66 7.80
CA TYR A 48 -0.32 -9.85 9.20
C TYR A 48 -0.34 -11.32 9.64
N GLN A 49 -1.26 -12.12 9.13
CA GLN A 49 -1.27 -13.58 9.39
C GLN A 49 0.00 -14.24 8.85
N VAL A 50 0.39 -13.93 7.61
CA VAL A 50 1.63 -14.44 7.01
C VAL A 50 2.86 -13.97 7.80
N LEU A 51 2.91 -12.70 8.19
CA LEU A 51 4.00 -12.17 8.99
C LEU A 51 4.12 -12.88 10.35
N HIS A 52 2.99 -13.22 10.97
CA HIS A 52 2.97 -14.00 12.20
C HIS A 52 3.47 -15.44 11.97
N ASP A 53 3.01 -16.11 10.91
CA ASP A 53 3.48 -17.47 10.60
C ASP A 53 4.99 -17.52 10.34
N LEU A 54 5.54 -16.48 9.68
CA LEU A 54 6.97 -16.33 9.46
C LEU A 54 7.73 -16.10 10.77
N GLU A 55 7.21 -15.27 11.66
CA GLU A 55 7.78 -15.03 12.98
C GLU A 55 7.88 -16.34 13.79
N GLN A 56 6.82 -17.16 13.80
CA GLN A 56 6.81 -18.46 14.48
C GLN A 56 7.85 -19.44 13.90
N GLN A 57 8.08 -19.42 12.58
CA GLN A 57 9.08 -20.28 11.94
C GLN A 57 10.52 -19.86 12.24
N LEU A 58 10.77 -18.56 12.39
CA LEU A 58 12.13 -18.03 12.60
C LEU A 58 12.55 -18.01 14.08
N THR A 59 11.61 -18.17 15.00
CA THR A 59 11.85 -18.22 16.45
C THR A 59 11.96 -19.64 17.01
N ALA A 60 11.76 -20.67 16.17
CA ALA A 60 12.00 -22.09 16.46
C ALA A 60 13.47 -22.48 16.25
#